data_AF-A0A131ZUN8-F1
#
_entry.id   AF-A0A131ZUN8-F1
#
_cell.length_a   1.000
_cell.length_b   1.000
_cell.length_c   1.000
_cell.angle_alpha   90.00
_cell.angle_beta   90.00
_cell.angle_gamma   90.00
#
_symmetry.space_group_name_H-M   'P 1'
#
loop_
_entity.id
_entity.type
_entity.pdbx_description
1 polymer ?
#
loop_
_entity_poly.entity_id
_entity_poly.type
_entity_poly.pdbx_seq_one_letter_code
_entity_poly.pdbx_strand_id
1 'polypeptide(L)'
;MLAERRKKVVWSNPRGTIWANDKKKFGQKILESMGWREGFGLGKNRDGITENIKASYKFDNKGFGYQRSNNSIEDDCDEIYKKIIADLKQHHSDDVIQTSEHNNEIHMDLEAKARQINSIR
;
A
#
# COMPACT_ATOMS: atom_id res chain seq x y z
N MET A 1 -45.97 -22.55 -32.33
CA MET A 1 -45.10 -21.73 -33.20
C MET A 1 -44.13 -20.97 -32.31
N LEU A 2 -42.84 -21.31 -32.32
CA LEU A 2 -41.81 -20.64 -31.50
C LEU A 2 -41.31 -19.40 -32.25
N ALA A 3 -41.30 -18.23 -31.59
CA ALA A 3 -40.82 -17.00 -32.19
C ALA A 3 -39.31 -17.05 -32.46
N GLU A 4 -38.87 -16.37 -33.53
CA GLU A 4 -37.46 -16.31 -33.91
C GLU A 4 -36.63 -15.58 -32.86
N ARG A 5 -35.42 -16.08 -32.61
CA ARG A 5 -34.52 -15.55 -31.58
C ARG A 5 -33.95 -14.21 -32.05
N ARG A 6 -34.33 -13.12 -31.38
CA ARG A 6 -33.84 -11.76 -31.68
C ARG A 6 -32.30 -11.71 -31.63
N LYS A 7 -31.66 -11.39 -32.76
CA LYS A 7 -30.21 -11.14 -32.83
C LYS A 7 -29.93 -9.70 -32.41
N LYS A 8 -29.07 -9.52 -31.39
CA LYS A 8 -28.62 -8.19 -30.97
C LYS A 8 -27.64 -7.67 -32.03
N VAL A 9 -28.01 -6.60 -32.72
CA VAL A 9 -27.12 -5.93 -33.69
C VAL A 9 -26.00 -5.26 -32.90
N VAL A 10 -24.82 -5.86 -32.92
CA VAL A 10 -23.62 -5.24 -32.36
C VAL A 10 -23.09 -4.29 -33.42
N TRP A 11 -23.27 -2.99 -33.21
CA TRP A 11 -22.64 -2.00 -34.06
C TRP A 11 -21.12 -2.07 -33.88
N SER A 12 -20.37 -1.98 -34.99
CA SER A 12 -18.91 -2.07 -35.04
C SER A 12 -18.26 -0.84 -34.43
N ASN A 13 -18.35 -0.72 -33.09
CA ASN A 13 -17.65 0.32 -32.35
C ASN A 13 -17.31 -0.16 -30.94
N PRO A 14 -16.22 -0.91 -30.78
CA PRO A 14 -15.81 -1.44 -29.48
C PRO A 14 -15.41 -0.36 -28.48
N ARG A 15 -15.08 0.87 -28.92
CA ARG A 15 -14.66 1.98 -28.04
C ARG A 15 -15.61 3.17 -28.01
N GLY A 16 -16.72 3.14 -28.75
CA GLY A 16 -17.65 4.26 -28.80
C GLY A 16 -17.12 5.54 -29.48
N THR A 17 -16.00 5.53 -30.20
CA THR A 17 -15.31 6.77 -30.65
C THR A 17 -15.78 7.38 -31.97
N ILE A 18 -16.57 6.65 -32.76
CA ILE A 18 -16.98 7.08 -34.12
C ILE A 18 -17.75 8.42 -34.11
N TRP A 19 -18.54 8.72 -33.08
CA TRP A 19 -19.27 10.00 -33.02
C TRP A 19 -18.36 11.18 -32.64
N ALA A 20 -17.33 10.96 -31.82
CA ALA A 20 -16.40 11.99 -31.36
C ALA A 20 -15.38 12.37 -32.45
N ASN A 21 -14.96 11.39 -33.26
CA ASN A 21 -13.99 11.60 -34.34
C ASN A 21 -14.61 12.12 -35.65
N ASP A 22 -15.94 12.15 -35.75
CA ASP A 22 -16.63 12.56 -36.97
C ASP A 22 -16.71 14.08 -37.06
N LYS A 23 -15.85 14.66 -37.91
CA LYS A 23 -15.78 16.11 -38.08
C LYS A 23 -16.97 16.75 -38.82
N LYS A 24 -17.83 15.93 -39.42
CA LYS A 24 -18.97 16.40 -40.22
C LYS A 24 -20.26 16.46 -39.42
N LYS A 25 -20.24 16.09 -38.13
CA LYS A 25 -21.40 16.07 -37.25
C LYS A 25 -21.96 17.48 -37.02
N PHE A 26 -23.26 17.52 -36.78
CA PHE A 26 -24.02 18.72 -36.46
C PHE A 26 -23.42 19.54 -35.33
N GLY A 27 -23.00 18.90 -34.22
CA GLY A 27 -22.42 19.58 -33.07
C GLY A 27 -21.12 20.32 -33.38
N GLN A 28 -20.22 19.72 -34.18
CA GLN A 28 -18.99 20.38 -34.59
C GLN A 28 -19.26 21.61 -35.46
N LYS A 29 -20.15 21.50 -36.45
CA LYS A 29 -20.52 22.62 -37.32
C LYS A 29 -21.08 23.81 -36.54
N ILE A 30 -21.89 23.56 -35.51
CA ILE A 30 -22.42 24.63 -34.66
C ILE A 30 -21.31 25.29 -33.86
N LEU A 31 -20.41 24.50 -33.26
CA LEU A 31 -19.28 25.06 -32.51
C LEU A 31 -18.38 25.92 -33.41
N GLU A 32 -18.04 25.42 -34.59
CA GLU A 32 -17.27 26.16 -35.59
C GLU A 32 -17.98 27.44 -36.03
N SER A 33 -19.30 27.38 -36.26
CA SER A 33 -20.10 28.56 -36.58
C SER A 33 -20.12 29.60 -35.47
N MET A 34 -19.93 29.18 -34.21
CA MET A 34 -19.82 30.07 -33.05
C MET A 34 -18.38 30.53 -32.78
N GLY A 35 -17.44 30.20 -33.68
CA GLY A 35 -16.04 30.63 -33.61
C GLY A 35 -15.12 29.72 -32.79
N TRP A 36 -15.59 28.56 -32.35
CA TRP A 36 -14.72 27.52 -31.78
C TRP A 36 -13.87 26.86 -32.88
N ARG A 37 -12.68 26.39 -32.52
CA ARG A 37 -11.75 25.74 -33.44
C ARG A 37 -11.18 24.48 -32.79
N GLU A 38 -10.98 23.44 -33.59
CA GLU A 38 -10.37 22.19 -33.13
C GLU A 38 -9.00 22.45 -32.48
N GLY A 39 -8.77 21.84 -31.32
CA GLY A 39 -7.54 22.01 -30.54
C GLY A 39 -7.57 23.16 -29.53
N PHE A 40 -8.55 24.06 -29.59
CA PHE A 40 -8.73 25.13 -28.61
C PHE A 40 -9.80 24.78 -27.58
N GLY A 41 -9.55 25.17 -26.32
CA GLY A 41 -10.54 25.08 -25.25
C GLY A 41 -11.71 26.05 -25.47
N LEU A 42 -12.81 25.81 -24.75
CA LEU A 42 -13.95 26.74 -24.71
C LEU A 42 -13.64 27.94 -23.78
N GLY A 43 -14.42 29.02 -23.93
CA GLY A 43 -14.32 30.22 -23.09
C GLY A 43 -13.62 31.41 -23.77
N LYS A 44 -13.65 32.58 -23.11
CA LYS A 44 -13.18 33.86 -23.67
C LYS A 44 -11.72 33.81 -24.15
N ASN A 45 -10.86 33.19 -23.35
CA ASN A 45 -9.44 33.08 -23.62
C ASN A 45 -9.04 31.76 -24.30
N ARG A 46 -10.02 30.87 -24.57
CA ARG A 46 -9.79 29.51 -25.10
C ARG A 46 -8.98 28.58 -24.19
N ASP A 47 -8.95 28.87 -22.89
CA ASP A 47 -8.22 28.11 -21.87
C ASP A 47 -9.05 26.95 -21.25
N GLY A 48 -10.25 26.70 -21.76
CA GLY A 48 -11.10 25.61 -21.29
C GLY A 48 -10.49 24.23 -21.56
N ILE A 49 -11.02 23.21 -20.88
CA ILE A 49 -10.59 21.83 -21.03
C ILE A 49 -10.85 21.37 -22.49
N THR A 50 -9.82 20.83 -23.14
CA THR A 50 -9.89 20.33 -24.53
C THR A 50 -10.41 18.90 -24.61
N GLU A 51 -10.17 18.10 -23.58
CA GLU A 51 -10.60 16.70 -23.49
C GLU A 51 -11.81 16.54 -22.58
N ASN A 52 -12.55 15.44 -22.78
CA ASN A 52 -13.65 15.09 -21.89
C ASN A 52 -13.15 14.59 -20.53
N ILE A 53 -13.90 14.93 -19.47
CA ILE A 53 -13.66 14.39 -18.14
C ILE A 53 -14.10 12.92 -18.13
N LYS A 54 -13.18 12.02 -17.79
CA LYS A 54 -13.47 10.59 -17.65
C LYS A 54 -13.82 10.27 -16.21
N ALA A 55 -14.99 9.67 -16.01
CA ALA A 55 -15.35 9.11 -14.72
C ALA A 55 -14.54 7.83 -14.46
N SER A 56 -13.89 7.75 -13.30
CA SER A 56 -13.29 6.51 -12.84
C SER A 56 -14.40 5.60 -12.31
N TYR A 57 -14.55 4.42 -12.91
CA TYR A 57 -15.48 3.42 -12.41
C TYR A 57 -14.80 2.56 -11.35
N LYS A 58 -15.49 2.39 -10.23
CA LYS A 58 -15.07 1.50 -9.15
C LYS A 58 -15.83 0.19 -9.26
N PHE A 59 -15.13 -0.89 -9.60
CA PHE A 59 -15.67 -2.25 -9.68
C PHE A 59 -15.49 -3.05 -8.38
N ASP A 60 -14.82 -2.46 -7.39
CA ASP A 60 -14.49 -3.13 -6.14
C ASP A 60 -15.62 -2.99 -5.10
N ASN A 61 -15.72 -3.96 -4.19
CA ASN A 61 -16.65 -3.91 -3.05
C ASN A 61 -16.15 -3.06 -1.86
N LYS A 62 -14.94 -2.47 -1.96
CA LYS A 62 -14.34 -1.67 -0.87
C LYS A 62 -15.08 -0.34 -0.63
N GLY A 63 -14.86 0.32 0.50
CA GLY A 63 -15.40 1.67 0.73
C GLY A 63 -14.79 2.72 -0.21
N PHE A 64 -15.47 3.85 -0.40
CA PHE A 64 -14.85 5.04 -0.98
C PHE A 64 -13.80 5.58 0.02
N GLY A 65 -12.61 5.96 -0.45
CA GLY A 65 -11.51 6.37 0.43
C GLY A 65 -10.69 5.23 1.04
N TYR A 66 -10.97 3.96 0.71
CA TYR A 66 -10.10 2.85 1.11
C TYR A 66 -8.76 2.95 0.37
N GLN A 67 -7.71 3.34 1.07
CA GLN A 67 -6.32 3.21 0.64
C GLN A 67 -5.73 1.99 1.33
N ARG A 68 -5.20 1.03 0.56
CA ARG A 68 -4.38 -0.05 1.11
C ARG A 68 -3.12 0.61 1.65
N SER A 69 -3.00 0.77 2.97
CA SER A 69 -1.69 1.03 3.57
C SER A 69 -0.82 -0.17 3.26
N ASN A 70 0.40 0.08 2.75
CA ASN A 70 1.36 -0.99 2.47
C ASN A 70 1.84 -1.70 3.75
N ASN A 71 1.47 -1.19 4.92
CA ASN A 71 1.64 -1.87 6.19
C ASN A 71 0.38 -2.74 6.37
N SER A 72 0.44 -3.97 5.87
CA SER A 72 -0.54 -4.97 6.27
C SER A 72 -0.26 -5.27 7.74
N ILE A 73 -1.29 -5.33 8.57
CA ILE A 73 -1.17 -5.76 9.98
C ILE A 73 -0.42 -7.10 10.09
N GLU A 74 -0.52 -7.94 9.04
CA GLU A 74 0.19 -9.21 8.89
C GLU A 74 1.72 -9.04 8.81
N ASP A 75 2.22 -8.00 8.13
CA ASP A 75 3.65 -7.71 8.02
C ASP A 75 4.19 -7.21 9.37
N ASP A 76 3.39 -6.44 10.12
CA ASP A 76 3.75 -5.91 11.43
C ASP A 76 3.85 -7.01 12.51
N CYS A 77 3.01 -8.04 12.43
CA CYS A 77 2.99 -9.14 13.41
C CYS A 77 4.30 -9.94 13.47
N ASP A 78 4.90 -10.22 12.32
CA ASP A 78 6.15 -10.99 12.24
C ASP A 78 7.36 -10.19 12.75
N GLU A 79 7.38 -8.87 12.51
CA GLU A 79 8.42 -7.99 13.03
C GLU A 79 8.32 -7.81 14.54
N ILE A 80 7.10 -7.64 15.06
CA ILE A 80 6.84 -7.57 16.51
C ILE A 80 7.28 -8.86 17.20
N TYR A 81 6.94 -10.03 16.63
CA TYR A 81 7.33 -11.33 17.19
C TYR A 81 8.86 -11.50 17.25
N LYS A 82 9.57 -11.15 16.17
CA LYS A 82 11.04 -11.22 16.12
C LYS A 82 11.69 -10.32 17.16
N LYS A 83 11.15 -9.11 17.37
CA LYS A 83 11.64 -8.18 18.39
C LYS A 83 11.52 -8.74 19.80
N ILE A 84 10.36 -9.30 20.15
CA ILE A 84 10.12 -9.89 21.48
C ILE A 84 11.11 -11.03 21.76
N ILE A 85 11.39 -11.89 20.79
CA ILE A 85 12.36 -12.99 20.95
C ILE A 85 13.77 -12.46 21.18
N ALA A 86 14.17 -11.39 20.47
CA ALA A 86 15.49 -10.79 20.64
C ALA A 86 15.67 -10.22 22.06
N ASP A 87 14.68 -9.47 22.54
CA ASP A 87 14.69 -8.88 23.88
C ASP A 87 14.78 -9.98 24.95
N LEU A 88 13.98 -11.06 24.83
CA LEU A 88 14.01 -12.19 25.77
C LEU A 88 15.37 -12.90 25.81
N LYS A 89 16.02 -13.06 24.66
CA LYS A 89 17.35 -13.69 24.59
C LYS A 89 18.41 -12.85 25.29
N GLN A 90 18.37 -11.52 25.13
CA GLN A 90 19.31 -10.62 25.77
C GLN A 90 19.22 -10.69 27.30
N HIS A 91 17.99 -10.64 27.83
CA HIS A 91 17.79 -10.76 29.29
C HIS A 91 18.21 -12.12 29.85
N HIS A 92 17.99 -13.22 29.11
CA HIS A 92 18.44 -14.54 29.54
C HIS A 92 19.97 -14.70 29.51
N SER A 93 20.68 -14.06 28.58
CA SER A 93 22.15 -14.06 28.61
C SER A 93 22.69 -13.26 29.79
N ASP A 94 22.07 -12.14 30.14
CA ASP A 94 22.52 -11.27 31.23
C ASP A 94 22.35 -11.96 32.60
N ASP A 95 21.25 -12.69 32.83
CA ASP A 95 21.05 -13.47 34.07
C ASP A 95 22.06 -14.63 34.22
N VAL A 96 22.42 -15.30 33.11
CA VAL A 96 23.42 -16.38 33.12
C VAL A 96 24.82 -15.83 33.40
N ILE A 97 25.15 -14.65 32.88
CA ILE A 97 26.43 -13.99 33.13
C ILE A 97 26.51 -13.54 34.59
N GLN A 98 25.47 -12.89 35.12
CA GLN A 98 25.44 -12.44 36.53
C GLN A 98 25.53 -13.60 37.53
N THR A 99 24.82 -14.71 37.28
CA THR A 99 24.91 -15.90 38.13
C THR A 99 26.29 -16.55 38.09
N SER A 100 26.95 -16.56 36.92
CA SER A 100 28.32 -17.06 36.79
C SER A 100 29.34 -16.18 37.52
N GLU A 101 29.21 -14.86 37.44
CA GLU A 101 30.07 -13.90 38.13
C GLU A 101 29.91 -14.01 39.65
N HIS A 102 28.67 -14.08 40.14
CA HIS A 102 28.38 -14.27 41.57
C HIS A 102 28.94 -15.59 42.12
N ASN A 103 28.84 -16.68 41.35
CA ASN A 103 29.39 -17.98 41.77
C ASN A 103 30.93 -17.97 41.81
N ASN A 104 31.58 -17.24 40.90
CA ASN A 104 33.04 -17.07 40.90
C ASN A 104 33.53 -16.24 42.10
N GLU A 105 32.80 -15.18 42.45
CA GLU A 105 33.08 -14.37 43.65
C GLU A 105 32.98 -15.21 44.92
N ILE A 106 31.91 -15.99 45.07
CA ILE A 106 31.73 -16.91 46.20
C ILE A 106 32.90 -17.90 46.30
N HIS A 107 33.36 -18.45 45.17
CA HIS A 107 34.47 -19.40 45.15
C HIS A 107 35.79 -18.75 45.60
N MET A 108 36.08 -17.54 45.12
CA MET A 108 37.28 -16.78 45.52
C MET A 108 37.29 -16.45 47.01
N ASP A 109 36.15 -16.07 47.58
CA ASP A 109 36.01 -15.76 49.00
C ASP A 109 36.21 -16.99 49.91
N LEU A 110 35.73 -18.15 49.47
CA LEU A 110 35.95 -19.42 50.17
C LEU A 110 37.43 -19.81 50.17
N GLU A 111 38.12 -19.61 49.04
CA GLU A 111 39.54 -19.90 48.92
C GLU A 111 40.40 -18.94 49.77
N ALA A 112 40.05 -17.66 49.81
CA ALA A 112 40.70 -16.67 50.68
C ALA A 112 40.55 -17.03 52.17
N LYS A 113 39.34 -17.43 52.59
CA LYS A 113 39.09 -17.91 53.96
C LYS A 113 39.89 -19.17 54.28
N ALA A 114 40.00 -20.12 53.36
CA ALA A 114 40.76 -21.36 53.57
C ALA A 114 42.26 -21.09 53.76
N ARG A 115 42.84 -20.18 52.96
CA ARG A 115 44.26 -19.78 53.09
C ARG A 115 44.54 -19.07 54.41
N GLN A 116 43.62 -18.21 54.87
CA GLN A 116 43.76 -17.52 56.14
C GLN A 116 43.72 -18.49 57.34
N ILE A 117 42.84 -19.49 57.33
CA ILE A 117 42.77 -20.53 58.37
C ILE A 117 44.08 -21.33 58.45
N ASN A 118 44.62 -21.74 57.31
CA ASN A 118 45.86 -22.52 57.26
C ASN A 118 47.10 -21.74 57.70
N SER A 119 47.05 -20.40 57.70
CA SER A 119 48.13 -19.52 58.18
C SER A 119 48.14 -19.32 59.71
N ILE A 120 47.05 -19.68 60.40
CA ILE A 120 46.90 -19.50 61.86
C ILE A 120 47.33 -20.77 62.63
N ARG A 121 47.49 -21.90 61.92
CA ARG A 121 47.91 -23.19 62.46
C ARG A 121 49.42 -23.35 62.43
#